data_AF-A0A9E2G1B9-F1
#
_entry.id   AF-A0A9E2G1B9-F1
#
_cell.length_a   1.000
_cell.length_b   1.000
_cell.length_c   1.000
_cell.angle_alpha   90.00
_cell.angle_beta   90.00
_cell.angle_gamma   90.00
#
_symmetry.space_group_name_H-M   'P 1'
#
loop_
_entity.id
_entity.type
_entity.pdbx_description
1 polymer ?
#
loop_
_entity_poly.entity_id
_entity_poly.type
_entity_poly.pdbx_seq_one_letter_code
_entity_poly.pdbx_strand_id
1 'polypeptide(L)'
;MAKIYEIMPDIQGEEMLFLQNLTQDYSEEKLRNFSNIYRARRKDPQLILLLTLLGFLGFAGIHRIMINQIGMGILYFFTGGLCLIGTIVDLVNYQSLSFGFNRIVATEIHAMISGSK
;
A
#
# COMPACT_ATOMS: atom_id res chain seq x y z
N MET A 1 3.02 2.12 26.25
CA MET A 1 2.59 2.64 24.94
C MET A 1 2.20 1.47 24.09
N ALA A 2 0.95 1.41 23.64
CA ALA A 2 0.51 0.39 22.69
C ALA A 2 1.27 0.57 21.37
N LYS A 3 1.62 -0.54 20.72
CA LYS A 3 2.35 -0.51 19.45
C LYS A 3 1.43 -0.89 18.31
N ILE A 4 1.68 -0.34 17.12
CA ILE A 4 0.78 -0.50 15.98
C ILE A 4 0.60 -1.97 15.57
N TYR A 5 1.64 -2.79 15.70
CA TYR A 5 1.59 -4.23 15.38
C TYR A 5 0.72 -5.05 16.36
N GLU A 6 0.45 -4.54 17.56
CA GLU A 6 -0.44 -5.21 18.53
C GLU A 6 -1.90 -5.06 18.10
N ILE A 7 -2.24 -3.96 17.42
CA ILE A 7 -3.59 -3.68 16.91
C ILE A 7 -3.75 -4.24 15.50
N MET A 8 -2.68 -4.16 14.69
CA MET A 8 -2.63 -4.62 13.31
C MET A 8 -1.54 -5.69 13.14
N PRO A 9 -1.83 -6.98 13.38
CA PRO A 9 -0.84 -8.05 13.21
C PRO A 9 -0.52 -8.34 11.73
N ASP A 10 -1.31 -7.80 10.82
CA ASP A 10 -1.27 -8.01 9.37
C ASP A 10 -0.38 -7.02 8.61
N ILE A 11 0.20 -6.01 9.30
CA ILE A 11 1.23 -5.12 8.73
C ILE A 11 2.61 -5.76 8.86
N GLN A 12 3.40 -5.74 7.79
CA GLN A 12 4.69 -6.43 7.73
C GLN A 12 5.73 -5.58 6.99
N GLY A 13 7.01 -5.94 7.13
CA GLY A 13 8.12 -5.35 6.38
C GLY A 13 8.25 -3.83 6.56
N GLU A 14 8.48 -3.12 5.44
CA GLU A 14 8.66 -1.66 5.42
C GLU A 14 7.45 -0.89 5.96
N GLU A 15 6.23 -1.37 5.69
CA GLU A 15 4.99 -0.76 6.15
C GLU A 15 4.92 -0.74 7.68
N MET A 16 5.24 -1.86 8.32
CA MET A 16 5.24 -1.97 9.79
C MET A 16 6.24 -1.00 10.42
N LEU A 17 7.48 -0.97 9.90
CA LEU A 17 8.52 -0.08 10.41
C LEU A 17 8.14 1.39 10.24
N PHE A 18 7.58 1.74 9.08
CA PHE A 18 7.13 3.10 8.81
C PHE A 18 6.02 3.54 9.76
N LEU A 19 4.97 2.73 9.93
CA LEU A 19 3.85 3.03 10.82
C LEU A 19 4.30 3.12 12.27
N GLN A 20 5.17 2.21 12.72
CA GLN A 20 5.71 2.22 14.08
C GLN A 20 6.44 3.52 14.39
N ASN A 21 7.23 4.04 13.45
CA ASN A 21 7.90 5.33 13.59
C ASN A 21 6.93 6.50 13.52
N LEU A 22 5.94 6.45 12.61
CA LEU A 22 4.96 7.53 12.42
C LEU A 22 4.01 7.70 13.62
N THR A 23 3.68 6.60 14.31
CA THR A 23 2.74 6.58 15.44
C THR A 23 3.43 6.37 16.79
N GLN A 24 4.76 6.56 16.88
CA GLN A 24 5.51 6.30 18.11
C GLN A 24 5.04 7.14 19.31
N ASP A 25 4.60 8.37 19.05
CA ASP A 25 4.16 9.34 20.06
C ASP A 25 2.64 9.32 20.30
N TYR A 26 1.92 8.37 19.72
CA TYR A 26 0.46 8.33 19.83
C TYR A 26 0.03 7.75 21.18
N SER A 27 -0.98 8.36 21.80
CA SER A 27 -1.73 7.72 22.89
C SER A 27 -2.50 6.50 22.37
N GLU A 28 -2.90 5.59 23.25
CA GLU A 28 -3.66 4.39 22.84
C GLU A 28 -4.95 4.76 22.10
N GLU A 29 -5.64 5.81 22.52
CA GLU A 29 -6.84 6.32 21.85
C GLU A 29 -6.53 6.84 20.43
N LYS A 30 -5.49 7.67 20.29
CA LYS A 30 -5.05 8.17 18.96
C LYS A 30 -4.61 7.03 18.05
N LEU A 31 -3.94 6.03 18.60
CA LEU A 31 -3.49 4.84 17.87
C LEU A 31 -4.68 3.99 17.40
N ARG A 32 -5.69 3.78 18.24
CA ARG A 32 -6.93 3.09 17.85
C ARG A 32 -7.67 3.85 16.75
N ASN A 33 -7.85 5.16 16.90
CA ASN A 33 -8.49 6.00 15.89
C ASN A 33 -7.72 5.98 14.55
N PHE A 34 -6.40 6.12 14.60
CA PHE A 34 -5.54 5.99 13.42
C PHE A 34 -5.71 4.62 12.76
N SER A 35 -5.61 3.54 13.54
CA SER A 35 -5.72 2.17 13.01
C SER A 35 -7.06 1.89 12.33
N ASN A 36 -8.16 2.42 12.87
CA ASN A 36 -9.49 2.25 12.30
C ASN A 36 -9.62 2.92 10.93
N ILE A 37 -9.18 4.18 10.82
CA ILE A 37 -9.23 4.92 9.55
C ILE A 37 -8.23 4.33 8.54
N TYR A 38 -7.05 3.97 9.02
CA TYR A 38 -5.99 3.41 8.19
C TYR A 38 -6.40 2.06 7.60
N ARG A 39 -6.96 1.15 8.40
CA ARG A 39 -7.48 -0.14 7.92
C ARG A 39 -8.49 0.00 6.79
N ALA A 40 -9.37 1.00 6.86
CA ALA A 40 -10.39 1.21 5.84
C ALA A 40 -9.83 1.72 4.49
N ARG A 41 -8.69 2.43 4.51
CA ARG A 41 -8.09 3.05 3.31
C ARG A 41 -6.83 2.32 2.80
N ARG A 42 -6.22 1.49 3.64
CA ARG A 42 -5.04 0.67 3.30
C ARG A 42 -5.37 -0.29 2.17
N LYS A 43 -4.44 -0.44 1.22
CA LYS A 43 -4.48 -1.51 0.22
C LYS A 43 -3.74 -2.72 0.76
N ASP A 44 -4.38 -3.88 0.67
CA ASP A 44 -3.78 -5.14 1.06
C ASP A 44 -2.73 -5.56 0.00
N PRO A 45 -1.45 -5.75 0.38
CA PRO A 45 -0.42 -6.27 -0.53
C PRO A 45 -0.81 -7.59 -1.19
N GLN A 46 -1.57 -8.45 -0.51
CA GLN A 46 -2.01 -9.74 -1.06
C GLN A 46 -3.03 -9.57 -2.18
N LEU A 47 -3.98 -8.62 -2.02
CA LEU A 47 -4.92 -8.27 -3.08
C LEU A 47 -4.17 -7.71 -4.29
N ILE A 48 -3.15 -6.88 -4.03
CA ILE A 48 -2.28 -6.33 -5.07
C ILE A 48 -1.58 -7.46 -5.84
N LEU A 49 -0.98 -8.42 -5.14
CA LEU A 49 -0.37 -9.61 -5.74
C LEU A 49 -1.37 -10.40 -6.59
N LEU A 50 -2.58 -10.64 -6.08
CA LEU A 50 -3.62 -11.35 -6.81
C LEU A 50 -4.00 -10.63 -8.11
N LEU A 51 -4.14 -9.30 -8.08
CA LEU A 51 -4.41 -8.52 -9.28
C LEU A 51 -3.24 -8.55 -10.27
N THR A 52 -1.99 -8.56 -9.80
CA THR A 52 -0.80 -8.74 -10.64
C THR A 52 -0.81 -10.11 -11.34
N LEU A 53 -1.16 -11.17 -10.60
CA LEU A 53 -1.30 -12.53 -11.15
C LEU A 53 -2.45 -12.63 -12.17
N LEU A 54 -3.59 -12.00 -11.90
CA LEU A 54 -4.70 -11.95 -12.88
C LEU A 54 -4.33 -11.14 -14.13
N GLY A 55 -3.49 -10.11 -13.98
CA GLY A 55 -2.90 -9.37 -15.11
C GLY A 55 -2.08 -10.26 -16.04
N PHE A 56 -1.53 -11.37 -15.54
CA PHE A 56 -0.79 -12.39 -16.31
C PHE A 56 -1.70 -13.17 -17.28
N LEU A 57 -3.01 -13.26 -17.02
CA LEU A 57 -3.99 -14.00 -17.85
C LEU A 57 -4.63 -13.18 -18.98
N GLY A 58 -4.25 -11.92 -19.18
CA GLY A 58 -4.69 -11.14 -20.35
C GLY A 58 -5.16 -9.69 -20.09
N PHE A 59 -5.19 -9.24 -18.82
CA PHE A 59 -5.53 -7.86 -18.45
C PHE A 59 -4.31 -7.09 -17.90
N ALA A 60 -3.21 -7.08 -18.66
CA ALA A 60 -2.00 -6.37 -18.27
C ALA A 60 -2.25 -4.85 -18.16
N GLY A 61 -1.96 -4.26 -16.99
CA GLY A 61 -1.90 -2.80 -16.80
C GLY A 61 -2.95 -2.17 -15.86
N ILE A 62 -4.10 -2.83 -15.60
CA ILE A 62 -5.14 -2.29 -14.69
C ILE A 62 -4.61 -2.13 -13.25
N HIS A 63 -3.79 -3.09 -12.83
CA HIS A 63 -3.18 -3.11 -11.51
C HIS A 63 -2.28 -1.89 -11.24
N ARG A 64 -1.55 -1.40 -12.24
CA ARG A 64 -0.69 -0.21 -12.15
C ARG A 64 -1.47 1.10 -12.02
N ILE A 65 -2.65 1.18 -12.63
CA ILE A 65 -3.55 2.34 -12.50
C ILE A 65 -4.07 2.44 -11.06
N MET A 66 -4.33 1.30 -10.40
CA MET A 66 -4.76 1.29 -8.99
C MET A 66 -3.68 1.76 -8.00
N ILE A 67 -2.41 1.73 -8.41
CA ILE A 67 -1.25 2.16 -7.58
C ILE A 67 -0.79 3.57 -7.98
N ASN A 68 -1.63 4.35 -8.68
CA ASN A 68 -1.33 5.71 -9.16
C ASN A 68 -0.13 5.82 -10.12
N GLN A 69 0.34 4.72 -10.71
CA GLN A 69 1.38 4.73 -11.74
C GLN A 69 0.79 4.76 -13.14
N ILE A 70 -0.03 5.78 -13.43
CA ILE A 70 -0.82 5.92 -14.67
C ILE A 70 0.08 5.90 -15.92
N GLY A 71 1.20 6.63 -15.91
CA GLY A 71 2.12 6.69 -17.05
C GLY A 71 2.77 5.34 -17.36
N MET A 72 3.10 4.57 -16.33
CA MET A 72 3.67 3.23 -16.43
C MET A 72 2.62 2.19 -16.88
N GLY A 73 1.36 2.35 -16.47
CA GLY A 73 0.22 1.54 -16.94
C GLY A 73 -0.09 1.76 -18.42
N ILE A 74 -0.07 3.01 -18.90
CA ILE A 74 -0.29 3.34 -20.32
C ILE A 74 0.84 2.80 -21.20
N LEU A 75 2.10 2.88 -20.73
CA LEU A 75 3.25 2.31 -21.45
C LEU A 75 3.12 0.78 -21.61
N TYR A 76 2.58 0.07 -20.62
CA TYR A 76 2.34 -1.38 -20.69
C TYR A 76 1.20 -1.74 -21.63
N PHE A 77 0.13 -0.94 -21.64
CA PHE A 77 -1.02 -1.16 -22.50
C PHE A 77 -0.66 -0.99 -23.99
N PHE A 78 0.10 0.05 -24.33
CA PHE A 78 0.54 0.31 -25.70
C PHE A 78 1.62 -0.65 -26.21
N THR A 79 2.36 -1.28 -25.32
CA THR A 79 3.43 -2.22 -25.69
C THR A 79 3.00 -3.68 -25.60
N GLY A 80 1.70 -3.95 -25.39
CA GLY A 80 1.14 -5.30 -25.33
C GLY A 80 1.59 -6.11 -24.12
N GLY A 81 1.93 -5.42 -23.02
CA GLY A 81 2.67 -5.96 -21.88
C GLY A 81 4.04 -6.47 -22.33
N LEU A 82 5.12 -5.68 -22.23
CA LEU A 82 6.44 -6.09 -22.75
C LEU A 82 6.96 -7.40 -22.11
N CYS A 83 6.59 -8.52 -22.74
CA CYS A 83 7.08 -9.90 -22.62
C CYS A 83 7.17 -10.51 -21.21
N LEU A 84 6.13 -10.41 -20.36
CA LEU A 84 6.06 -11.01 -19.01
C LEU A 84 7.07 -10.46 -17.98
N ILE A 85 8.20 -9.90 -18.42
CA ILE A 85 9.26 -9.32 -17.59
C ILE A 85 8.69 -8.27 -16.66
N GLY A 86 7.81 -7.44 -17.20
CA GLY A 86 7.17 -6.40 -16.44
C GLY A 86 6.32 -6.88 -15.27
N THR A 87 5.52 -7.91 -15.52
CA THR A 87 4.69 -8.56 -14.49
C THR A 87 5.56 -9.31 -13.49
N ILE A 88 6.70 -9.88 -13.89
CA ILE A 88 7.66 -10.52 -12.99
C ILE A 88 8.29 -9.49 -12.04
N VAL A 89 8.69 -8.33 -12.55
CA VAL A 89 9.23 -7.23 -11.72
C VAL A 89 8.17 -6.74 -10.73
N ASP A 90 6.92 -6.57 -11.17
CA ASP A 90 5.82 -6.17 -10.28
C ASP A 90 5.49 -7.28 -9.25
N LEU A 91 5.65 -8.57 -9.59
CA LEU A 91 5.46 -9.70 -8.68
C LEU A 91 6.55 -9.78 -7.60
N VAL A 92 7.78 -9.36 -7.89
CA VAL A 92 8.85 -9.24 -6.88
C VAL A 92 8.66 -7.97 -6.03
N ASN A 93 8.17 -6.88 -6.63
CA ASN A 93 8.07 -5.56 -5.97
C ASN A 93 6.67 -5.20 -5.44
N TYR A 94 5.72 -6.14 -5.43
CA TYR A 94 4.33 -5.87 -5.05
C TYR A 94 4.18 -5.28 -3.63
N GLN A 95 5.04 -5.70 -2.69
CA GLN A 95 5.04 -5.18 -1.32
C GLN A 95 5.46 -3.71 -1.30
N SER A 96 6.54 -3.35 -1.99
CA SER A 96 7.01 -1.97 -2.10
C SER A 96 6.02 -1.08 -2.86
N LEU A 97 5.36 -1.62 -3.88
CA LEU A 97 4.29 -0.93 -4.61
C LEU A 97 3.08 -0.62 -3.71
N SER A 98 2.59 -1.61 -2.97
CA SER A 98 1.54 -1.41 -1.96
C SER A 98 1.96 -0.40 -0.90
N PHE A 99 3.19 -0.51 -0.41
CA PHE A 99 3.73 0.36 0.60
C PHE A 99 3.77 1.82 0.14
N GLY A 100 4.14 2.10 -1.12
CA GLY A 100 4.13 3.45 -1.67
C GLY A 100 2.75 4.14 -1.54
N PHE A 101 1.68 3.42 -1.89
CA PHE A 101 0.30 3.93 -1.71
C PHE A 101 -0.07 4.06 -0.24
N ASN A 102 0.18 3.01 0.55
CA ASN A 102 -0.18 2.96 1.97
C ASN A 102 0.57 4.02 2.80
N ARG A 103 1.78 4.38 2.41
CA ARG A 103 2.56 5.46 3.01
C ARG A 103 1.85 6.81 2.86
N ILE A 104 1.34 7.12 1.66
CA ILE A 104 0.61 8.37 1.41
C ILE A 104 -0.64 8.41 2.29
N VAL A 105 -1.43 7.34 2.29
CA VAL A 105 -2.63 7.22 3.14
C VAL A 105 -2.30 7.40 4.62
N ALA A 106 -1.24 6.75 5.11
CA ALA A 106 -0.80 6.88 6.49
C ALA A 106 -0.38 8.32 6.84
N THR A 107 0.35 9.00 5.95
CA THR A 107 0.73 10.40 6.17
C THR A 107 -0.47 11.35 6.15
N GLU A 108 -1.45 11.12 5.27
CA GLU A 108 -2.70 11.89 5.25
C GLU A 108 -3.46 11.74 6.57
N ILE A 109 -3.66 10.51 7.04
CA ILE A 109 -4.38 10.23 8.28
C ILE A 109 -3.61 10.79 9.49
N HIS A 110 -2.29 10.66 9.50
CA HIS A 110 -1.45 11.26 10.53
C HIS A 110 -1.68 12.77 10.59
N ALA A 111 -1.65 13.47 9.45
CA ALA A 111 -1.89 14.92 9.38
C ALA A 111 -3.31 15.30 9.84
N MET A 112 -4.33 14.49 9.53
CA MET A 112 -5.69 14.70 10.01
C MET A 112 -5.80 14.59 11.54
N ILE A 113 -5.15 13.58 12.13
CA ILE A 113 -5.21 13.31 13.58
C ILE A 113 -4.28 14.22 14.38
N SER A 114 -3.14 14.63 13.82
CA SER A 114 -2.18 15.53 14.49
C SER A 114 -2.52 17.01 14.32
N GLY A 115 -3.20 17.37 13.22
CA GLY A 115 -3.70 18.72 12.96
C GLY A 115 -5.00 19.07 13.68
N SER A 116 -5.76 18.07 14.13
CA SER A 116 -6.89 18.27 15.04
C SER A 116 -6.36 18.61 16.43
N LYS A 117 -6.13 19.90 16.68
CA LYS A 117 -5.94 20.43 18.04
C LYS A 117 -7.16 20.17 18.91
#